data_AF-A0A3D1QB59-F1
#
_entry.id   AF-A0A3D1QB59-F1
#
_cell.length_a   1.000
_cell.length_b   1.000
_cell.length_c   1.000
_cell.angle_alpha   90.00
_cell.angle_beta   90.00
_cell.angle_gamma   90.00
#
_symmetry.space_group_name_H-M   'P 1'
#
loop_
_entity.id
_entity.type
_entity.pdbx_description
1 polymer ?
#
loop_
_entity_poly.entity_id
_entity_poly.type
_entity_poly.pdbx_seq_one_letter_code
_entity_poly.pdbx_strand_id
1 'polypeptide(L)'
;QISAWKIGPDFMREVEQSRQRIKNLTNDEPEIALVEDRYAYVRGICREVCQRALLDKATVTEKIDNVLLNRVLGIPLFLGMMWLLFQMTFTLGAPPMDWIDSGVSALGDWLNANMADGLLRSLLVDGIVGGVGGVIVFLPNILLLFLGIAFLEGTGYMARAAFVMDQVMHKAGLHGKSFVPMLIGFGCSVPALMASRTLENPRDRLVTMLVTPL
;
A
#
# COMPACT_ATOMS: atom_id res chain seq x y z
N GLN A 1 -38.92 -7.72 -26.78
CA GLN A 1 -39.39 -7.60 -28.18
C GLN A 1 -38.46 -6.63 -28.91
N ILE A 2 -37.22 -7.05 -29.18
CA ILE A 2 -36.21 -6.23 -29.89
C ILE A 2 -36.21 -6.76 -31.32
N SER A 3 -37.08 -6.16 -32.12
CA SER A 3 -37.38 -6.54 -33.50
C SER A 3 -36.15 -6.37 -34.38
N ALA A 4 -35.89 -7.39 -35.19
CA ALA A 4 -34.94 -7.45 -36.28
C ALA A 4 -34.79 -6.12 -37.04
N TRP A 5 -33.73 -5.37 -36.74
CA TRP A 5 -33.19 -4.43 -37.70
C TRP A 5 -32.65 -5.26 -38.86
N LYS A 6 -33.22 -5.07 -40.06
CA LYS A 6 -32.65 -5.61 -41.29
C LYS A 6 -31.28 -4.94 -41.49
N ILE A 7 -30.22 -5.56 -40.98
CA ILE A 7 -28.83 -5.15 -41.25
C ILE A 7 -28.55 -5.56 -42.70
N GLY A 8 -29.06 -4.76 -43.64
CA GLY A 8 -28.75 -4.90 -45.06
C GLY A 8 -27.36 -4.34 -45.37
N PRO A 9 -26.75 -4.74 -46.49
CA PRO A 9 -25.47 -4.19 -46.95
C PRO A 9 -25.52 -2.65 -47.12
N ASP A 10 -26.70 -2.10 -47.43
CA ASP A 10 -26.92 -0.65 -47.55
C ASP A 10 -26.75 0.09 -46.21
N PHE A 11 -27.24 -0.50 -45.11
CA PHE A 11 -27.10 0.06 -43.76
C PHE A 11 -25.64 0.09 -43.32
N MET A 12 -24.90 -1.01 -43.56
CA MET A 12 -23.47 -1.07 -43.24
C MET A 12 -22.66 -0.05 -44.06
N ARG A 13 -23.05 0.22 -45.30
CA ARG A 13 -22.42 1.24 -46.15
C ARG A 13 -22.64 2.65 -45.61
N GLU A 14 -23.84 2.93 -45.11
CA GLU A 14 -24.20 4.23 -44.54
C GLU A 14 -23.53 4.49 -43.18
N VAL A 15 -23.38 3.43 -42.37
CA VAL A 15 -22.58 3.47 -41.13
C VAL A 15 -21.12 3.76 -41.45
N GLU A 16 -20.52 3.10 -42.44
CA GLU A 16 -19.12 3.32 -42.81
C GLU A 16 -18.89 4.73 -43.37
N GLN A 17 -19.80 5.24 -44.20
CA GLN A 17 -19.75 6.63 -44.67
C GLN A 17 -19.84 7.63 -43.51
N SER A 18 -20.68 7.36 -42.52
CA SER A 18 -20.81 8.21 -41.32
C SER A 18 -19.54 8.16 -40.46
N ARG A 19 -18.92 6.98 -40.30
CA ARG A 19 -17.64 6.82 -39.60
C ARG A 19 -16.52 7.59 -40.29
N GLN A 20 -16.41 7.48 -41.62
CA GLN A 20 -15.40 8.23 -42.39
C GLN A 20 -15.65 9.74 -42.35
N ARG A 21 -16.91 10.17 -42.37
CA ARG A 21 -17.26 11.59 -42.25
C ARG A 21 -16.81 12.17 -40.90
N ILE A 22 -17.04 11.46 -39.80
CA ILE A 22 -16.59 11.87 -38.47
C ILE A 22 -15.06 11.85 -38.39
N LYS A 23 -14.41 10.82 -38.93
CA LYS A 23 -12.95 10.72 -38.98
C LYS A 23 -12.31 11.87 -39.78
N ASN A 24 -12.92 12.29 -40.88
CA ASN A 24 -12.41 13.41 -41.68
C ASN A 24 -12.59 14.78 -40.99
N LEU A 25 -13.62 14.93 -40.14
CA LEU A 25 -13.91 16.17 -39.43
C LEU A 25 -13.07 16.32 -38.16
N THR A 26 -12.93 15.25 -37.40
CA THR A 26 -12.29 15.27 -36.08
C THR A 26 -10.85 14.74 -36.12
N ASN A 27 -10.41 14.16 -37.24
CA ASN A 27 -9.11 13.50 -37.44
C ASN A 27 -8.84 12.29 -36.51
N ASP A 28 -9.80 11.93 -35.66
CA ASP A 28 -9.75 10.82 -34.72
C ASP A 28 -10.80 9.77 -35.02
N GLU A 29 -10.63 8.57 -34.47
CA GLU A 29 -11.66 7.54 -34.54
C GLU A 29 -12.94 8.01 -33.83
N PRO A 30 -14.13 7.66 -34.37
CA PRO A 30 -15.40 8.15 -33.85
C PRO A 30 -15.61 7.84 -32.36
N GLU A 31 -15.04 6.73 -31.88
CA GLU A 31 -15.07 6.33 -30.47
C GLU A 31 -14.26 7.29 -29.59
N ILE A 32 -13.08 7.69 -30.04
CA ILE A 32 -12.20 8.64 -29.33
C ILE A 32 -12.85 10.02 -29.30
N ALA A 33 -13.38 10.47 -30.45
CA ALA A 33 -14.07 11.75 -30.58
C ALA A 33 -15.27 11.85 -29.61
N LEU A 34 -16.10 10.79 -29.51
CA LEU A 34 -17.23 10.74 -28.57
C LEU A 34 -16.79 10.80 -27.11
N VAL A 35 -15.70 10.12 -26.76
CA VAL A 35 -15.16 10.14 -25.40
C VAL A 35 -14.64 11.54 -25.06
N GLU A 36 -13.89 12.15 -25.97
CA GLU A 36 -13.32 13.48 -25.79
C GLU A 36 -14.40 14.56 -25.65
N ASP A 37 -15.48 14.48 -26.42
CA ASP A 37 -16.60 15.41 -26.35
C ASP A 37 -17.34 15.29 -25.00
N ARG A 38 -17.55 14.07 -24.49
CA ARG A 38 -18.13 13.85 -23.16
C ARG A 38 -17.24 14.41 -22.06
N TYR A 39 -15.93 14.20 -22.15
CA TYR A 39 -14.99 14.79 -21.19
C TYR A 39 -14.92 16.32 -21.33
N ALA A 40 -15.01 16.88 -22.54
CA ALA A 40 -15.07 18.31 -22.77
C ALA A 40 -16.33 18.92 -22.14
N TYR A 41 -17.49 18.27 -22.27
CA TYR A 41 -18.73 18.68 -21.64
C TYR A 41 -18.65 18.66 -20.11
N VAL A 42 -18.14 17.56 -19.53
CA VAL A 42 -17.92 17.46 -18.07
C VAL A 42 -16.93 18.53 -17.59
N ARG A 43 -15.83 18.76 -18.32
CA ARG A 43 -14.87 19.83 -17.99
C ARG A 43 -15.52 21.22 -18.06
N GLY A 44 -16.41 21.45 -19.02
CA GLY A 44 -17.19 22.69 -19.13
C GLY A 44 -18.06 22.93 -17.90
N ILE A 45 -18.88 21.93 -17.52
CA ILE A 45 -19.72 21.98 -16.31
C ILE A 45 -18.85 22.16 -15.07
N CYS A 46 -17.77 21.39 -14.92
CA CYS A 46 -16.86 21.55 -13.79
C CYS A 46 -16.24 22.95 -13.75
N ARG A 47 -15.91 23.56 -14.88
CA ARG A 47 -15.34 24.92 -14.91
C ARG A 47 -16.36 26.00 -14.51
N GLU A 48 -17.62 25.78 -14.85
CA GLU A 48 -18.72 26.72 -14.57
C GLU A 48 -19.24 26.58 -13.14
N VAL A 49 -19.36 25.35 -12.64
CA VAL A 49 -19.85 25.04 -11.29
C VAL A 49 -18.74 25.10 -10.25
N CYS A 50 -17.55 24.57 -10.57
CA CYS A 50 -16.37 24.76 -9.73
C CYS A 50 -15.72 26.12 -10.06
N GLN A 51 -16.45 27.20 -9.76
CA GLN A 51 -15.82 28.48 -9.47
C GLN A 51 -14.90 28.27 -8.27
N ARG A 52 -13.65 27.94 -8.55
CA ARG A 52 -12.63 27.87 -7.53
C ARG A 52 -12.49 29.27 -6.98
N ALA A 53 -12.88 29.45 -5.71
CA ALA A 53 -12.31 30.48 -4.89
C ALA A 53 -10.79 30.36 -5.07
N LEU A 54 -10.20 31.32 -5.79
CA LEU A 54 -8.80 31.65 -5.71
C LEU A 54 -8.56 32.15 -4.28
N LEU A 55 -8.64 31.24 -3.30
CA LEU A 55 -7.99 31.45 -2.02
C LEU A 55 -6.51 31.20 -2.28
N ASP A 56 -5.95 32.26 -2.85
CA ASP A 56 -4.57 32.63 -2.89
C ASP A 56 -3.99 32.49 -1.48
N LYS A 57 -3.43 31.31 -1.24
CA LYS A 57 -2.31 31.03 -0.36
C LYS A 57 -1.90 29.61 -0.73
N ALA A 58 -0.72 29.48 -1.30
CA ALA A 58 0.01 28.22 -1.28
C ALA A 58 0.02 27.76 0.17
N THR A 59 -0.92 26.87 0.50
CA THR A 59 -1.14 26.44 1.87
C THR A 59 0.14 25.70 2.24
N VAL A 60 0.53 25.70 3.52
CA VAL A 60 1.72 24.95 3.96
C VAL A 60 1.68 23.51 3.41
N THR A 61 0.49 22.95 3.26
CA THR A 61 0.13 21.72 2.53
C THR A 61 0.62 21.65 1.08
N GLU A 62 0.46 22.69 0.27
CA GLU A 62 0.83 22.72 -1.15
C GLU A 62 2.35 22.83 -1.35
N LYS A 63 3.07 23.51 -0.43
CA LYS A 63 4.54 23.52 -0.41
C LYS A 63 5.12 22.19 0.04
N ILE A 64 4.51 21.59 1.06
CA ILE A 64 4.85 20.24 1.54
C ILE A 64 4.60 19.25 0.40
N ASP A 65 3.46 19.32 -0.27
CA ASP A 65 3.13 18.47 -1.41
C ASP A 65 4.10 18.67 -2.59
N ASN A 66 4.55 19.89 -2.89
CA ASN A 66 5.52 20.10 -3.97
C ASN A 66 6.92 19.55 -3.65
N VAL A 67 7.31 19.48 -2.38
CA VAL A 67 8.54 18.81 -1.93
C VAL A 67 8.37 17.29 -1.91
N LEU A 68 7.21 16.80 -1.47
CA LEU A 68 6.86 15.37 -1.39
C LEU A 68 6.60 14.72 -2.76
N LEU A 69 6.00 15.46 -3.70
CA LEU A 69 5.67 15.01 -5.05
C LEU A 69 6.82 15.19 -6.04
N ASN A 70 7.91 15.84 -5.63
CA ASN A 70 9.06 15.97 -6.50
C ASN A 70 9.67 14.57 -6.73
N ARG A 71 9.65 14.11 -7.98
CA ARG A 71 10.06 12.78 -8.45
C ARG A 71 11.43 12.30 -7.95
N VAL A 72 12.31 13.22 -7.55
CA VAL A 72 13.65 12.90 -7.03
C VAL A 72 13.74 13.00 -5.49
N LEU A 73 12.98 13.89 -4.85
CA LEU A 73 13.03 14.12 -3.40
C LEU A 73 12.00 13.30 -2.61
N GLY A 74 10.92 12.84 -3.24
CA GLY A 74 9.89 12.04 -2.59
C GLY A 74 10.40 10.68 -2.09
N ILE A 75 11.29 10.02 -2.84
CA ILE A 75 11.84 8.71 -2.47
C ILE A 75 12.78 8.82 -1.25
N PRO A 76 13.81 9.70 -1.23
CA PRO A 76 14.65 9.88 -0.04
C PRO A 76 13.87 10.31 1.21
N LEU A 77 12.89 11.19 1.05
CA LEU A 77 12.06 11.65 2.18
C LEU A 77 11.22 10.51 2.76
N PHE A 78 10.60 9.70 1.88
CA PHE A 78 9.87 8.51 2.30
C PHE A 78 10.76 7.53 3.06
N LEU A 79 11.94 7.21 2.50
CA LEU A 79 12.91 6.32 3.13
C LEU A 79 13.39 6.88 4.48
N GLY A 80 13.68 8.17 4.56
CA GLY A 80 14.10 8.82 5.81
C GLY A 80 13.02 8.77 6.88
N MET A 81 11.76 8.96 6.51
CA MET A 81 10.65 8.87 7.44
C MET A 81 10.38 7.43 7.89
N MET A 82 10.44 6.45 6.98
CA MET A 82 10.35 5.03 7.36
C MET A 82 11.51 4.62 8.27
N TRP A 83 12.73 5.07 7.96
CA TRP A 83 13.88 4.85 8.81
C TRP A 83 13.67 5.43 10.21
N LEU A 84 13.15 6.66 10.31
CA LEU A 84 12.84 7.29 11.58
C LEU A 84 11.75 6.53 12.35
N LEU A 85 10.71 6.04 11.66
CA LEU A 85 9.67 5.21 12.27
C LEU A 85 10.27 3.93 12.84
N PHE A 86 11.07 3.19 12.06
CA PHE A 86 11.72 1.97 12.55
C PHE A 86 12.68 2.24 13.70
N GLN A 87 13.48 3.30 13.60
CA GLN A 87 14.39 3.69 14.67
C GLN A 87 13.61 3.99 15.94
N MET A 88 12.52 4.76 15.86
CA MET A 88 11.67 5.07 17.00
C MET A 88 11.02 3.81 17.58
N THR A 89 10.48 2.93 16.75
CA THR A 89 9.85 1.66 17.16
C THR A 89 10.83 0.76 17.89
N PHE A 90 12.03 0.53 17.35
CA PHE A 90 13.01 -0.35 18.00
C PHE A 90 13.62 0.27 19.25
N THR A 91 13.88 1.58 19.24
CA THR A 91 14.46 2.27 20.40
C THR A 91 13.48 2.33 21.57
N LEU A 92 12.19 2.58 21.30
CA LEU A 92 11.14 2.59 22.33
C LEU A 92 10.65 1.18 22.70
N GLY A 93 10.81 0.22 21.79
CA GLY A 93 10.35 -1.16 21.96
C GLY A 93 11.35 -2.08 22.65
N ALA A 94 12.65 -1.76 22.65
CA ALA A 94 13.67 -2.55 23.35
C ALA A 94 13.43 -2.64 24.88
N PRO A 95 13.15 -1.55 25.62
CA PRO A 95 12.91 -1.65 27.06
C PRO A 95 11.75 -2.60 27.47
N PRO A 96 10.55 -2.52 26.86
CA PRO A 96 9.47 -3.45 27.19
C PRO A 96 9.73 -4.88 26.68
N MET A 97 10.48 -5.04 25.59
CA MET A 97 10.92 -6.35 25.11
C MET A 97 11.81 -7.05 26.16
N ASP A 98 12.82 -6.35 26.68
CA ASP A 98 13.75 -6.88 27.69
C ASP A 98 13.04 -7.23 29.02
N TRP A 99 12.02 -6.45 29.41
CA TRP A 99 11.22 -6.74 30.61
C TRP A 99 10.37 -8.00 30.46
N ILE A 100 9.79 -8.21 29.28
CA ILE A 100 9.02 -9.43 29.01
C ILE A 100 9.97 -10.62 28.94
N ASP A 101 11.10 -10.49 28.27
CA ASP A 101 12.08 -11.58 28.11
C ASP A 101 12.65 -12.04 29.45
N SER A 102 13.03 -11.10 30.32
CA SER A 102 13.46 -11.40 31.68
C SER A 102 12.36 -12.03 32.53
N GLY A 103 11.10 -11.59 32.38
CA GLY A 103 9.96 -12.20 33.07
C GLY A 103 9.67 -13.64 32.61
N VAL A 104 9.72 -13.89 31.30
CA VAL A 104 9.58 -15.23 30.71
C VAL A 104 10.71 -16.15 31.16
N SER A 105 11.95 -15.65 31.14
CA SER A 105 13.13 -16.39 31.58
C SER A 105 13.05 -16.76 33.06
N ALA A 106 12.65 -15.81 33.93
CA ALA A 106 12.46 -16.07 35.35
C ALA A 106 11.35 -17.09 35.63
N LEU A 107 10.26 -17.07 34.85
CA LEU A 107 9.21 -18.09 34.92
C LEU A 107 9.72 -19.47 34.49
N GLY A 108 10.53 -19.53 33.43
CA GLY A 108 11.19 -20.75 32.98
C GLY A 108 12.11 -21.34 34.05
N ASP A 109 12.94 -20.50 34.67
CA ASP A 109 13.85 -20.90 35.75
C ASP A 109 13.11 -21.34 37.02
N TRP A 110 12.00 -20.68 37.36
CA TRP A 110 11.16 -21.07 38.49
C TRP A 110 10.48 -22.43 38.28
N LEU A 111 9.98 -22.68 37.07
CA LEU A 111 9.41 -23.99 36.69
C LEU A 111 10.47 -25.08 36.70
N ASN A 112 11.68 -24.76 36.23
CA ASN A 112 12.84 -25.64 36.27
C ASN A 112 13.26 -26.02 37.70
N ALA A 113 13.13 -25.11 38.66
CA ALA A 113 13.51 -25.34 40.05
C ALA A 113 12.46 -26.13 40.87
N ASN A 114 11.18 -26.08 40.49
CA ASN A 114 10.08 -26.70 41.25
C ASN A 114 9.58 -28.04 40.69
N MET A 115 10.11 -28.50 39.55
CA MET A 115 9.60 -29.68 38.86
C MET A 115 10.71 -30.73 38.67
N ALA A 116 10.38 -32.01 38.89
CA ALA A 116 11.31 -33.11 38.67
C ALA A 116 11.65 -33.27 37.18
N ASP A 117 12.89 -33.69 36.89
CA ASP A 117 13.36 -33.91 35.53
C ASP A 117 12.51 -34.94 34.78
N GLY A 118 12.03 -34.56 33.60
CA GLY A 118 11.20 -35.41 32.75
C GLY A 118 10.72 -34.74 31.48
N LEU A 119 10.12 -35.54 30.59
CA LEU A 119 9.64 -35.13 29.26
C LEU A 119 8.53 -34.05 29.33
N LEU A 120 7.77 -34.02 30.43
CA LEU A 120 6.75 -33.00 30.71
C LEU A 120 7.38 -31.63 31.03
N ARG A 121 8.52 -31.61 31.72
CA ARG A 121 9.26 -30.37 32.06
C ARG A 121 9.79 -29.71 30.80
N SER A 122 10.47 -30.46 29.93
CA SER A 122 10.98 -29.93 28.66
C SER A 122 9.85 -29.45 27.73
N LEU A 123 8.70 -30.14 27.72
CA LEU A 123 7.56 -29.70 26.92
C LEU A 123 6.94 -28.39 27.43
N LEU A 124 6.83 -28.23 28.76
CA LEU A 124 6.27 -27.03 29.37
C LEU A 124 7.24 -25.84 29.32
N VAL A 125 8.50 -26.05 29.69
CA VAL A 125 9.49 -24.96 29.79
C VAL A 125 10.03 -24.59 28.41
N ASP A 126 10.59 -25.54 27.66
CA ASP A 126 11.19 -25.23 26.36
C ASP A 126 10.12 -25.10 25.26
N GLY A 127 9.07 -25.92 25.32
CA GLY A 127 8.00 -25.92 24.33
C GLY A 127 7.02 -24.75 24.49
N ILE A 128 6.32 -24.68 25.63
CA ILE A 128 5.26 -23.68 25.85
C ILE A 128 5.85 -22.35 26.30
N VAL A 129 6.65 -22.32 27.37
CA VAL A 129 7.17 -21.05 27.92
C VAL A 129 8.19 -20.42 26.97
N GLY A 130 9.12 -21.19 26.43
CA GLY A 130 10.06 -20.70 25.42
C GLY A 130 9.36 -20.30 24.11
N GLY A 131 8.45 -21.15 23.60
CA GLY A 131 7.73 -20.89 22.35
C GLY A 131 6.80 -19.68 22.44
N VAL A 132 5.89 -19.66 23.41
CA VAL A 132 4.92 -18.56 23.61
C VAL A 132 5.64 -17.30 24.10
N GLY A 133 6.65 -17.46 24.96
CA GLY A 133 7.49 -16.37 25.42
C GLY A 133 8.13 -15.62 24.27
N GLY A 134 8.72 -16.33 23.31
CA GLY A 134 9.28 -15.72 22.09
C GLY A 134 8.25 -14.87 21.33
N VAL A 135 7.02 -15.36 21.17
CA VAL A 135 5.96 -14.58 20.48
C VAL A 135 5.56 -13.33 21.27
N ILE A 136 5.44 -13.44 22.59
CA ILE A 136 5.03 -12.31 23.46
C ILE A 136 6.13 -11.24 23.52
N VAL A 137 7.41 -11.62 23.49
CA VAL A 137 8.55 -10.70 23.49
C VAL A 137 8.55 -9.78 22.26
N PHE A 138 8.04 -10.22 21.10
CA PHE A 138 7.91 -9.38 19.90
C PHE A 138 6.67 -8.46 19.88
N LEU A 139 5.69 -8.71 20.74
CA LEU A 139 4.42 -7.98 20.77
C LEU A 139 4.57 -6.46 20.98
N PRO A 140 5.44 -5.95 21.88
CA PRO A 140 5.61 -4.52 22.10
C PRO A 140 6.07 -3.78 20.83
N ASN A 141 7.00 -4.35 20.08
CA ASN A 141 7.51 -3.76 18.84
C ASN A 141 6.43 -3.69 17.77
N ILE A 142 5.63 -4.76 17.63
CA ILE A 142 4.51 -4.80 16.68
C ILE A 142 3.48 -3.73 17.03
N LEU A 143 3.12 -3.58 18.32
CA LEU A 143 2.19 -2.54 18.78
C LEU A 143 2.70 -1.14 18.47
N LEU A 144 3.98 -0.86 18.75
CA LEU A 144 4.60 0.44 18.46
C LEU A 144 4.69 0.71 16.96
N LEU A 145 4.97 -0.30 16.15
CA LEU A 145 4.99 -0.18 14.69
C LEU A 145 3.60 0.17 14.16
N PHE A 146 2.55 -0.57 14.57
CA PHE A 146 1.18 -0.26 14.17
C PHE A 146 0.70 1.10 14.66
N LEU A 147 1.12 1.52 15.86
CA LEU A 147 0.86 2.87 16.35
C LEU A 147 1.52 3.93 15.47
N GLY A 148 2.78 3.72 15.07
CA GLY A 148 3.48 4.60 14.13
C GLY A 148 2.80 4.67 12.76
N ILE A 149 2.36 3.53 12.22
CA ILE A 149 1.61 3.48 10.96
C ILE A 149 0.26 4.20 11.09
N ALA A 150 -0.49 3.97 12.18
CA ALA A 150 -1.76 4.65 12.43
C ALA A 150 -1.58 6.18 12.57
N PHE A 151 -0.47 6.62 13.15
CA PHE A 151 -0.11 8.04 13.19
C PHE A 151 0.20 8.61 11.79
N LEU A 152 0.94 7.86 10.96
CA LEU A 152 1.21 8.25 9.57
C LEU A 152 -0.05 8.25 8.68
N GLU A 153 -1.01 7.39 8.99
CA GLU A 153 -2.33 7.36 8.37
C GLU A 153 -3.15 8.57 8.79
N GLY A 154 -3.22 8.87 10.09
CA GLY A 154 -3.94 10.03 10.63
C GLY A 154 -3.40 11.39 10.16
N THR A 155 -2.11 11.48 9.84
CA THR A 155 -1.49 12.68 9.25
C THR A 155 -1.66 12.79 7.73
N GLY A 156 -2.30 11.80 7.09
CA GLY A 156 -2.46 11.73 5.64
C GLY A 156 -1.14 11.60 4.87
N TYR A 157 -0.05 11.24 5.54
CA TYR A 157 1.24 10.99 4.89
C TYR A 157 1.18 9.69 4.07
N MET A 158 0.54 8.66 4.60
CA MET A 158 0.37 7.35 3.93
C MET A 158 -0.26 7.48 2.53
N ALA A 159 -1.28 8.33 2.37
CA ALA A 159 -1.90 8.60 1.08
C ALA A 159 -0.93 9.22 0.06
N ARG A 160 -0.05 10.12 0.51
CA ARG A 160 0.95 10.78 -0.33
C ARG A 160 2.14 9.86 -0.64
N ALA A 161 2.60 9.10 0.35
CA ALA A 161 3.63 8.09 0.21
C ALA A 161 3.27 7.00 -0.80
N ALA A 162 2.02 6.51 -0.75
CA ALA A 162 1.52 5.52 -1.70
C ALA A 162 1.58 6.04 -3.14
N PHE A 163 1.24 7.31 -3.38
CA PHE A 163 1.31 7.92 -4.71
C PHE A 163 2.76 8.04 -5.24
N VAL A 164 3.70 8.46 -4.39
CA VAL A 164 5.13 8.55 -4.76
C VAL A 164 5.67 7.16 -5.15
N MET A 165 5.25 6.12 -4.43
CA MET A 165 5.75 4.77 -4.62
C MET A 165 5.10 4.02 -5.77
N ASP A 166 3.83 4.32 -6.10
CA ASP A 166 3.18 3.81 -7.30
C ASP A 166 3.95 4.19 -8.58
N GLN A 167 4.48 5.42 -8.63
CA GLN A 167 5.25 5.90 -9.78
C GLN A 167 6.61 5.20 -9.97
N VAL A 168 7.22 4.68 -8.88
CA VAL A 168 8.46 3.89 -8.93
C VAL A 168 8.16 2.45 -9.33
N MET A 169 7.14 1.85 -8.73
CA MET A 169 6.77 0.47 -9.03
C MET A 169 6.24 0.27 -10.44
N HIS A 170 5.53 1.26 -11.00
CA HIS A 170 5.11 1.21 -12.40
C HIS A 170 6.30 1.16 -13.36
N LYS A 171 7.44 1.79 -13.01
CA LYS A 171 8.68 1.68 -13.79
C LYS A 171 9.39 0.34 -13.62
N ALA A 172 9.22 -0.31 -12.47
CA ALA A 172 9.74 -1.65 -12.21
C ALA A 172 8.84 -2.75 -12.81
N GLY A 173 7.71 -2.40 -13.43
CA GLY A 173 6.77 -3.35 -14.03
C GLY A 173 5.87 -4.07 -13.03
N LEU A 174 5.79 -3.60 -11.78
CA LEU A 174 4.99 -4.17 -10.70
C LEU A 174 3.74 -3.32 -10.44
N HIS A 175 2.60 -3.97 -10.18
CA HIS A 175 1.38 -3.27 -9.77
C HIS A 175 1.58 -2.58 -8.41
N GLY A 176 1.19 -1.31 -8.30
CA GLY A 176 1.15 -0.48 -7.08
C GLY A 176 0.64 -1.18 -5.81
N LYS A 177 -0.23 -2.19 -5.98
CA LYS A 177 -0.76 -3.05 -4.91
C LYS A 177 0.32 -3.83 -4.14
N SER A 178 1.50 -4.06 -4.73
CA SER A 178 2.62 -4.81 -4.12
C SER A 178 3.46 -3.99 -3.14
N PHE A 179 3.22 -2.67 -3.09
CA PHE A 179 4.02 -1.75 -2.29
C PHE A 179 3.73 -1.90 -0.80
N VAL A 180 2.44 -1.99 -0.45
CA VAL A 180 1.98 -2.06 0.94
C VAL A 180 2.57 -3.29 1.65
N PRO A 181 2.54 -4.52 1.06
CA PRO A 181 3.23 -5.67 1.64
C PRO A 181 4.74 -5.46 1.78
N MET A 182 5.40 -4.91 0.77
CA MET A 182 6.86 -4.71 0.79
C MET A 182 7.29 -3.70 1.87
N LEU A 183 6.53 -2.64 2.07
CA LEU A 183 6.76 -1.64 3.13
C LEU A 183 6.57 -2.26 4.51
N ILE A 184 5.47 -3.00 4.72
CA ILE A 184 5.23 -3.76 5.95
C ILE A 184 6.37 -4.76 6.20
N GLY A 185 6.94 -5.31 5.13
CA GLY A 185 8.05 -6.26 5.13
C GLY A 185 9.33 -5.76 5.77
N PHE A 186 9.66 -4.47 5.59
CA PHE A 186 10.80 -3.85 6.28
C PHE A 186 10.64 -3.79 7.80
N GLY A 187 9.40 -3.82 8.31
CA GLY A 187 9.12 -3.80 9.74
C GLY A 187 8.99 -5.19 10.34
N CYS A 188 8.16 -6.03 9.73
CA CYS A 188 8.00 -7.41 10.11
C CYS A 188 7.62 -8.24 8.89
N SER A 189 8.44 -9.24 8.58
CA SER A 189 8.26 -10.14 7.44
C SER A 189 6.98 -10.98 7.55
N VAL A 190 6.49 -11.30 8.77
CA VAL A 190 5.27 -12.11 8.98
C VAL A 190 4.00 -11.44 8.43
N PRO A 191 3.59 -10.22 8.87
CA PRO A 191 2.43 -9.54 8.32
C PRO A 191 2.61 -9.16 6.85
N ALA A 192 3.83 -8.94 6.38
CA ALA A 192 4.11 -8.67 4.98
C ALA A 192 3.82 -9.86 4.07
N LEU A 193 4.27 -11.06 4.48
CA LEU A 193 3.94 -12.31 3.80
C LEU A 193 2.43 -12.54 3.82
N MET A 194 1.77 -12.31 4.96
CA MET A 194 0.31 -12.39 5.04
C MET A 194 -0.40 -11.34 4.18
N ALA A 195 0.17 -10.15 3.97
CA ALA A 195 -0.41 -9.12 3.11
C ALA A 195 -0.24 -9.46 1.63
N SER A 196 0.85 -10.14 1.25
CA SER A 196 1.10 -10.55 -0.16
C SER A 196 -0.01 -11.45 -0.74
N ARG A 197 -0.80 -12.13 0.11
CA ARG A 197 -1.92 -12.97 -0.32
C ARG A 197 -3.09 -12.20 -0.94
N THR A 198 -3.16 -10.89 -0.76
CA THR A 198 -4.21 -10.05 -1.39
C THR A 198 -3.89 -9.68 -2.84
N LEU A 199 -2.66 -9.97 -3.31
CA LEU A 199 -2.27 -9.74 -4.70
C LEU A 199 -2.99 -10.74 -5.63
N GLU A 200 -3.68 -10.21 -6.64
CA GLU A 200 -4.45 -10.97 -7.65
C GLU A 200 -3.55 -11.82 -8.56
N ASN A 201 -2.38 -11.29 -8.93
CA ASN A 201 -1.43 -11.98 -9.80
C ASN A 201 -0.47 -12.87 -9.00
N PRO A 202 -0.34 -14.16 -9.37
CA PRO A 202 0.57 -15.08 -8.67
C PRO A 202 2.05 -14.74 -8.88
N ARG A 203 2.40 -14.16 -10.04
CA ARG A 203 3.77 -13.68 -10.30
C ARG A 203 4.15 -12.53 -9.37
N ASP A 204 3.30 -11.52 -9.26
CA ASP A 204 3.53 -10.36 -8.38
C ASP A 204 3.59 -10.79 -6.91
N ARG A 205 2.75 -11.76 -6.52
CA ARG A 205 2.77 -12.36 -5.18
C ARG A 205 4.12 -13.01 -4.86
N LEU A 206 4.63 -13.85 -5.76
CA LEU A 206 5.92 -14.54 -5.58
C LEU A 206 7.08 -13.54 -5.54
N VAL A 207 7.11 -12.57 -6.45
CA VAL A 207 8.16 -11.54 -6.48
C VAL A 207 8.14 -10.71 -5.19
N THR A 208 6.96 -10.34 -4.70
CA THR A 208 6.82 -9.58 -3.45
C THR A 208 7.33 -10.37 -2.25
N MET A 209 7.02 -11.68 -2.15
CA MET A 209 7.55 -12.51 -1.06
C MET A 209 9.08 -12.67 -1.12
N LEU A 210 9.65 -12.83 -2.33
CA LEU A 210 11.10 -13.02 -2.52
C LEU A 210 11.92 -11.74 -2.28
N VAL A 211 11.33 -10.58 -2.55
CA VAL A 211 11.98 -9.28 -2.39
C VAL A 211 11.76 -8.69 -1.00
N THR A 212 10.80 -9.21 -0.23
CA THR A 212 10.59 -8.79 1.16
C THR A 212 11.86 -9.09 1.97
N PRO A 213 12.50 -8.08 2.58
CA PRO A 213 13.69 -8.30 3.39
C PRO A 213 13.34 -9.16 4.62
N LEU A 214 14.19 -10.15 4.91
CA LEU A 214 14.13 -11.00 6.10
C LEU A 214 14.79 -10.33 7.30
#